data_AF-A0A7S4SEB8-F1
#
_entry.id   AF-A0A7S4SEB8-F1
#
_cell.length_a   1.000
_cell.length_b   1.000
_cell.length_c   1.000
_cell.angle_alpha   90.00
_cell.angle_beta   90.00
_cell.angle_gamma   90.00
#
_symmetry.space_group_name_H-M   'P 1'
#
loop_
_entity.id
_entity.type
_entity.pdbx_description
1 polymer ?
#
loop_
_entity_poly.entity_id
_entity_poly.type
_entity_poly.pdbx_seq_one_letter_code
_entity_poly.pdbx_strand_id
1 'polypeptide(L)'
;PGSKFQDKGVYFSYEACGEMDTWTARNNNKACVNQKTTSACFMTPKCVWTITQGCVGEELASNRCKTSFTRDATVWGRSDCSCVGFTNVTGFAKAEISTNNGTAHFDFPASVGASCRAWDD
;
A
#
# COMPACT_ATOMS: atom_id res chain seq x y z
N PRO A 1 -0.15 7.37 3.43
CA PRO A 1 1.10 7.16 2.66
C PRO A 1 2.11 6.38 3.50
N GLY A 2 2.71 5.32 2.94
CA GLY A 2 3.70 4.49 3.65
C GLY A 2 3.14 3.21 4.28
N SER A 3 1.83 3.00 4.26
CA SER A 3 1.20 1.72 4.62
C SER A 3 1.72 0.60 3.73
N LYS A 4 1.90 -0.58 4.30
CA LYS A 4 2.42 -1.73 3.58
C LYS A 4 1.54 -2.96 3.75
N PHE A 5 1.46 -3.75 2.69
CA PHE A 5 0.89 -5.09 2.71
C PHE A 5 2.05 -6.09 2.54
N GLN A 6 2.32 -6.90 3.56
CA GLN A 6 3.43 -7.88 3.53
C GLN A 6 4.76 -7.25 3.09
N ASP A 7 5.10 -6.11 3.70
CA ASP A 7 6.26 -5.24 3.41
C ASP A 7 6.29 -4.53 2.04
N LYS A 8 5.21 -4.60 1.26
CA LYS A 8 5.08 -3.87 -0.01
C LYS A 8 4.24 -2.62 0.16
N GLY A 9 4.69 -1.49 -0.39
CA GLY A 9 3.91 -0.26 -0.40
C GLY A 9 2.55 -0.49 -1.08
N VAL A 10 1.48 0.03 -0.45
CA VAL A 10 0.14 0.03 -1.05
C VAL A 10 -0.08 1.35 -1.76
N TYR A 11 -0.56 1.28 -3.01
CA TYR A 11 -0.84 2.43 -3.85
C TYR A 11 -2.28 2.38 -4.31
N PHE A 12 -2.87 3.57 -4.51
CA PHE A 12 -4.18 3.73 -5.09
C PHE A 12 -4.02 4.26 -6.51
N SER A 13 -4.75 3.68 -7.46
CA SER A 13 -4.91 4.22 -8.80
C SER A 13 -6.35 4.02 -9.26
N TYR A 14 -6.87 4.97 -10.03
CA TYR A 14 -8.19 4.83 -10.66
C TYR A 14 -8.24 3.62 -11.59
N GLU A 15 -7.13 3.34 -12.29
CA GLU A 15 -7.00 2.19 -13.18
C GLU A 15 -7.15 0.85 -12.45
N ALA A 16 -6.72 0.75 -11.18
CA ALA A 16 -6.92 -0.47 -10.38
C ALA A 16 -8.41 -0.75 -10.11
N CYS A 17 -9.26 0.28 -10.13
CA CYS A 17 -10.71 0.16 -10.04
C CYS A 17 -11.38 0.04 -11.42
N GLY A 18 -10.61 -0.01 -12.52
CA GLY A 18 -11.13 -0.01 -13.89
C GLY A 18 -11.60 1.37 -14.38
N GLU A 19 -11.27 2.44 -13.66
CA GLU A 19 -11.69 3.80 -13.99
C GLU A 19 -10.57 4.59 -14.66
N MET A 20 -10.95 5.53 -15.53
CA MET A 20 -10.01 6.47 -16.12
C MET A 20 -9.76 7.63 -15.17
N ASP A 21 -8.47 7.93 -14.92
CA ASP A 21 -8.08 9.10 -14.15
C ASP A 21 -8.35 10.40 -14.96
N THR A 22 -9.46 11.06 -14.65
CA THR A 22 -9.86 12.34 -15.26
C THR A 22 -9.41 13.56 -14.46
N TRP A 23 -8.83 13.36 -13.28
CA TRP A 23 -8.55 14.42 -12.30
C TRP A 23 -7.08 14.81 -12.28
N THR A 24 -6.16 13.84 -12.24
CA THR A 24 -4.72 14.09 -12.03
C THR A 24 -4.15 15.04 -13.07
N ALA A 25 -4.54 14.90 -14.33
CA ALA A 25 -4.08 15.74 -15.43
C ALA A 25 -4.34 17.24 -15.21
N ARG A 26 -5.46 17.59 -14.57
CA ARG A 26 -5.90 18.98 -14.39
C ARG A 26 -5.56 19.54 -13.01
N ASN A 27 -5.53 18.68 -12.01
CA ASN A 27 -5.51 19.11 -10.61
C ASN A 27 -4.20 18.79 -9.88
N ASN A 28 -3.29 18.02 -10.48
CA ASN A 28 -2.01 17.69 -9.87
C ASN A 28 -0.85 17.87 -10.85
N ASN A 29 -0.47 19.13 -11.09
CA ASN A 29 0.60 19.49 -12.01
C ASN A 29 1.99 18.91 -11.63
N LYS A 30 2.19 18.48 -10.38
CA LYS A 30 3.42 17.83 -9.88
C LYS A 30 3.37 16.31 -9.96
N ALA A 31 2.29 15.70 -10.45
CA ALA A 31 2.24 14.26 -10.66
C ALA A 31 3.30 13.84 -11.70
N CYS A 32 3.98 12.71 -11.48
CA CYS A 32 4.99 12.21 -12.41
C CYS A 32 4.44 12.06 -13.83
N VAL A 33 3.24 11.49 -13.97
CA VAL A 33 2.55 11.28 -15.26
C VAL A 33 2.25 12.59 -16.04
N ASN A 34 2.28 13.73 -15.34
CA ASN A 34 2.10 15.05 -15.94
C ASN A 34 3.43 15.70 -16.38
N GLN A 35 4.59 15.15 -15.99
CA GLN A 35 5.89 15.64 -16.44
C GLN A 35 6.19 15.09 -17.84
N LYS A 36 6.02 15.92 -18.86
CA LYS A 36 6.11 15.50 -20.27
C LYS A 36 7.53 15.44 -20.83
N THR A 37 8.52 15.95 -20.10
CA THR A 37 9.93 15.90 -20.50
C THR A 37 10.78 15.17 -19.46
N THR A 38 11.88 14.59 -19.93
CA THR A 38 12.90 13.98 -19.07
C THR A 38 13.39 14.96 -18.00
N SER A 39 13.69 16.21 -18.40
CA SER A 39 14.16 17.26 -17.50
C SER A 39 13.14 17.60 -16.41
N ALA A 40 11.86 17.79 -16.75
CA ALA A 40 10.81 18.07 -15.77
C ALA A 40 10.60 16.91 -14.80
N CYS A 41 10.71 15.67 -15.30
CA CYS A 41 10.61 14.47 -14.50
C CYS A 41 11.71 14.40 -13.43
N PHE A 42 12.97 14.61 -13.82
CA PHE A 42 14.11 14.56 -12.89
C PHE A 42 14.11 15.68 -11.85
N MET A 43 13.45 16.81 -12.15
CA MET A 43 13.26 17.89 -11.16
C MET A 43 12.13 17.62 -10.17
N THR A 44 11.29 16.61 -10.42
CA THR A 44 10.15 16.28 -9.57
C THR A 44 10.55 15.17 -8.59
N PRO A 45 10.51 15.41 -7.27
CA PRO A 45 10.90 14.40 -6.28
C PRO A 45 10.08 13.11 -6.41
N LYS A 46 10.74 11.95 -6.25
CA LYS A 46 10.16 10.59 -6.32
C LYS A 46 9.67 10.19 -7.72
N CYS A 47 10.03 10.92 -8.77
CA CYS A 47 9.74 10.55 -10.15
C CYS A 47 11.01 10.09 -10.89
N VAL A 48 10.84 9.13 -11.80
CA VAL A 48 11.90 8.59 -12.65
C VAL A 48 11.38 8.48 -14.08
N TRP A 49 12.24 8.86 -15.04
CA TRP A 49 11.91 8.70 -16.46
C TRP A 49 12.22 7.28 -16.92
N THR A 50 11.23 6.62 -17.50
CA THR A 50 11.34 5.29 -18.11
C THR A 50 11.23 5.39 -19.63
N ILE A 51 11.87 4.46 -20.33
CA ILE A 51 11.84 4.43 -21.81
C ILE A 51 10.46 4.01 -22.36
N THR A 52 9.70 3.21 -21.62
CA THR A 52 8.42 2.64 -22.08
C THR A 52 7.21 3.47 -21.66
N GLN A 53 7.25 4.09 -20.48
CA GLN A 53 6.09 4.76 -19.88
C GLN A 53 6.30 6.26 -19.67
N GLY A 54 7.48 6.80 -20.01
CA GLY A 54 7.84 8.18 -19.72
C GLY A 54 8.05 8.40 -18.22
N CYS A 55 7.62 9.55 -17.71
CA CYS A 55 7.79 9.89 -16.29
C CYS A 55 6.78 9.15 -15.40
N VAL A 56 7.29 8.29 -14.52
CA VAL A 56 6.49 7.53 -13.54
C VAL A 56 7.05 7.72 -12.14
N GLY A 57 6.31 7.26 -11.12
CA GLY A 57 6.86 7.21 -9.76
C GLY A 57 8.03 6.24 -9.68
N GLU A 58 9.05 6.56 -8.89
CA GLU A 58 10.25 5.72 -8.68
C GLU A 58 9.91 4.28 -8.25
N GLU A 59 8.85 4.13 -7.46
CA GLU A 59 8.38 2.82 -6.98
C GLU A 59 7.77 1.97 -8.11
N LEU A 60 7.30 2.59 -9.20
CA LEU A 60 6.81 1.90 -10.40
C LEU A 60 7.93 1.61 -11.41
N ALA A 61 8.92 2.52 -11.50
CA ALA A 61 10.08 2.35 -12.38
C ALA A 61 11.06 1.28 -11.88
N SER A 62 11.05 1.00 -10.58
CA SER A 62 12.01 0.11 -9.93
C SER A 62 11.56 -1.36 -9.94
N ASN A 63 12.50 -2.25 -9.58
CA ASN A 63 12.24 -3.69 -9.42
C ASN A 63 11.35 -4.04 -8.20
N ARG A 64 10.64 -3.07 -7.62
CA ARG A 64 9.77 -3.26 -6.45
C ARG A 64 8.55 -4.11 -6.78
N CYS A 65 8.04 -3.99 -8.00
CA CYS A 65 7.00 -4.86 -8.55
C CYS A 65 7.61 -6.18 -9.07
N LYS A 66 8.22 -6.99 -8.20
CA LYS A 66 8.61 -8.36 -8.60
C LYS A 66 7.37 -9.23 -8.69
N THR A 67 7.17 -9.86 -9.85
CA THR A 67 6.14 -10.89 -10.08
C THR A 67 6.40 -12.17 -9.27
N SER A 68 7.64 -12.38 -8.84
CA SER A 68 8.03 -13.45 -7.91
C SER A 68 8.43 -12.85 -6.56
N PHE A 69 7.70 -13.22 -5.51
CA PHE A 69 7.91 -12.76 -4.14
C PHE A 69 8.00 -13.95 -3.20
N THR A 70 9.19 -14.14 -2.61
CA THR A 70 9.38 -15.01 -1.46
C THR A 70 8.98 -14.24 -0.22
N ARG A 71 7.81 -14.57 0.33
CA ARG A 71 7.37 -14.04 1.63
C ARG A 71 8.09 -14.76 2.76
N ASP A 72 8.39 -14.02 3.82
CA ASP A 72 8.71 -14.65 5.10
C ASP A 72 7.42 -15.23 5.70
N ALA A 73 7.27 -16.55 5.65
CA ALA A 73 6.07 -17.24 6.11
C ALA A 73 5.87 -17.12 7.63
N THR A 74 6.92 -16.84 8.40
CA THR A 74 6.85 -16.67 9.86
C THR A 74 6.32 -15.30 10.25
N VAL A 75 6.48 -14.30 9.38
CA VAL A 75 6.03 -12.93 9.61
C VAL A 75 4.69 -12.66 8.93
N TRP A 76 4.52 -13.11 7.69
CA TRP A 76 3.39 -12.74 6.82
C TRP A 76 2.42 -13.88 6.53
N GLY A 77 2.67 -15.05 7.10
CA GLY A 77 1.86 -16.24 6.89
C GLY A 77 2.21 -16.98 5.60
N ARG A 78 1.76 -18.22 5.52
CA ARG A 78 1.97 -19.07 4.33
C ARG A 78 1.12 -18.58 3.16
N SER A 79 1.42 -19.05 1.95
CA SER A 79 0.63 -18.70 0.77
C SER A 79 -0.84 -19.11 0.87
N ASP A 80 -1.12 -20.23 1.55
CA ASP A 80 -2.46 -20.78 1.79
C ASP A 80 -3.15 -20.19 3.04
N CYS A 81 -2.42 -19.47 3.89
CA CYS A 81 -2.93 -18.85 5.12
C CYS A 81 -2.14 -17.56 5.37
N SER A 82 -2.52 -16.50 4.65
CA SER A 82 -1.80 -15.22 4.64
C SER A 82 -2.32 -14.28 5.70
N CYS A 83 -1.44 -13.50 6.32
CA CYS A 83 -1.86 -12.30 7.03
C CYS A 83 -2.34 -11.25 6.02
N VAL A 84 -3.50 -10.66 6.30
CA VAL A 84 -4.22 -9.79 5.36
C VAL A 84 -4.25 -8.31 5.77
N GLY A 85 -3.75 -7.98 6.96
CA GLY A 85 -3.71 -6.60 7.45
C GLY A 85 -2.62 -5.74 6.81
N PHE A 86 -2.66 -4.44 7.11
CA PHE A 86 -1.65 -3.48 6.69
C PHE A 86 -0.71 -3.12 7.85
N THR A 87 0.58 -3.00 7.57
CA THR A 87 1.56 -2.42 8.51
C THR A 87 1.77 -0.95 8.22
N ASN A 88 2.42 -0.24 9.16
CA ASN A 88 2.69 1.20 9.08
C ASN A 88 1.40 2.03 8.91
N VAL A 89 0.36 1.64 9.66
CA VAL A 89 -0.91 2.33 9.77
C VAL A 89 -1.08 2.80 11.21
N THR A 90 -1.59 4.02 11.38
CA THR A 90 -1.84 4.63 12.68
C THR A 90 -3.31 4.50 13.05
N GLY A 91 -3.60 4.34 14.35
CA GLY A 91 -4.96 4.26 14.88
C GLY A 91 -5.27 2.88 15.46
N PHE A 92 -6.56 2.61 15.63
CA PHE A 92 -7.05 1.39 16.27
C PHE A 92 -8.16 0.74 15.44
N ALA A 93 -8.16 -0.60 15.40
CA ALA A 93 -9.29 -1.40 14.98
C ALA A 93 -10.16 -1.67 16.22
N LYS A 94 -11.43 -1.28 16.14
CA LYS A 94 -12.41 -1.50 17.20
C LYS A 94 -13.03 -2.89 17.02
N ALA A 95 -12.86 -3.76 18.00
CA ALA A 95 -13.53 -5.05 18.04
C ALA A 95 -14.69 -5.00 19.03
N GLU A 96 -15.82 -5.57 18.62
CA GLU A 96 -16.97 -5.77 19.47
C GLU A 96 -17.24 -7.27 19.56
N ILE A 97 -17.21 -7.81 20.78
CA ILE A 97 -17.36 -9.24 21.03
C ILE A 97 -18.57 -9.44 21.95
N SER A 98 -19.61 -10.09 21.44
CA SER A 98 -20.74 -10.52 22.26
C SER A 98 -20.33 -11.68 23.16
N THR A 99 -20.60 -11.54 24.44
CA THR A 99 -20.39 -12.56 25.47
C THR A 99 -21.71 -12.88 26.16
N ASN A 100 -21.74 -13.95 26.96
CA ASN A 100 -22.90 -14.30 27.76
C ASN A 100 -23.29 -13.20 28.77
N ASN A 101 -22.37 -12.29 29.11
CA ASN A 101 -22.57 -11.19 30.05
C ASN A 101 -22.74 -9.83 29.35
N GLY A 102 -23.06 -9.83 28.06
CA GLY A 102 -23.21 -8.63 27.23
C GLY A 102 -22.03 -8.41 26.29
N THR A 103 -21.89 -7.18 25.80
CA THR A 103 -20.91 -6.83 24.78
C THR A 103 -19.62 -6.28 25.40
N ALA A 104 -18.47 -6.80 24.97
CA ALA A 104 -17.16 -6.27 25.27
C ALA A 104 -16.57 -5.52 24.06
N HIS A 105 -15.90 -4.39 24.33
CA HIS A 105 -15.23 -3.58 23.32
C HIS A 105 -13.72 -3.60 23.55
N PHE A 106 -12.96 -3.80 22.48
CA PHE A 106 -11.49 -3.84 22.50
C PHE A 106 -10.90 -2.94 21.42
N ASP A 107 -9.76 -2.35 21.74
CA ASP A 107 -8.97 -1.53 20.84
C ASP A 107 -7.70 -2.27 20.47
N PHE A 108 -7.65 -2.79 19.25
CA PHE A 108 -6.42 -3.36 18.69
C PHE A 108 -5.66 -2.30 17.90
N PRO A 109 -4.32 -2.36 17.81
CA PRO A 109 -3.58 -1.52 16.87
C PRO A 109 -4.17 -1.65 15.46
N ALA A 110 -4.18 -0.58 14.67
CA ALA A 110 -4.68 -0.61 13.29
C ALA A 110 -3.97 -1.64 12.39
N SER A 111 -2.79 -2.11 12.80
CA SER A 111 -2.03 -3.16 12.14
C SER A 111 -2.37 -4.58 12.60
N VAL A 112 -3.42 -4.78 13.40
CA VAL A 112 -3.85 -6.12 13.81
C VAL A 112 -4.12 -7.00 12.58
N GLY A 113 -3.71 -8.26 12.64
CA GLY A 113 -3.81 -9.18 11.50
C GLY A 113 -2.84 -8.92 10.34
N ALA A 114 -1.97 -7.91 10.42
CA ALA A 114 -0.96 -7.63 9.41
C ALA A 114 0.26 -8.57 9.48
N SER A 115 0.45 -9.28 10.60
CA SER A 115 1.52 -10.27 10.79
C SER A 115 1.04 -11.49 11.58
N CYS A 116 1.81 -12.58 11.57
CA CYS A 116 1.53 -13.82 12.31
C CYS A 116 1.82 -13.74 13.81
N ARG A 117 2.16 -12.56 14.34
CA ARG A 117 2.30 -12.37 15.78
C ARG A 117 0.93 -12.44 16.44
N ALA A 118 0.92 -12.81 17.72
CA ALA A 118 -0.28 -12.75 18.54
C ALA A 118 -0.89 -11.34 18.47
N TRP A 119 -2.22 -11.28 18.48
CA TRP A 119 -2.96 -10.01 18.38
C TRP A 119 -2.99 -9.28 19.72
N ASP A 120 -2.83 -10.04 20.80
CA ASP A 120 -2.76 -9.70 22.20
C ASP A 120 -1.56 -10.43 22.87
N ASP A 121 -1.21 -10.00 24.08
CA ASP A 121 -0.17 -10.62 24.92
C ASP A 121 -0.77 -11.74 25.82
#